data_AF-A0A972EYA6-F1
#
_entry.id   AF-A0A972EYA6-F1
#
_cell.length_a   1.000
_cell.length_b   1.000
_cell.length_c   1.000
_cell.angle_alpha   90.00
_cell.angle_beta   90.00
_cell.angle_gamma   90.00
#
_symmetry.space_group_name_H-M   'P 1'
#
loop_
_entity.id
_entity.type
_entity.pdbx_description
1 polymer ?
#
loop_
_entity_poly.entity_id
_entity_poly.type
_entity_poly.pdbx_seq_one_letter_code
_entity_poly.pdbx_strand_id
1 'polypeptide(L)'
;MRAFFGRLKNKLDYKKIGLIAVAVIMFLLVMDLNSRLNELSRLSTQRDQAATVVANLERTLGVLMTQVEYSRSEGAVEEWAYSDGKMVRPGEQLVIPLAPPGTTPQPVLAPTPTLAQVQNWEIWMALILGK
;
A
#
# COMPACT_ATOMS: atom_id res chain seq x y z
N MET A 1 -46.41 -59.39 4.30
CA MET A 1 -45.62 -58.17 4.05
C MET A 1 -44.12 -58.46 3.88
N ARG A 2 -43.71 -59.36 2.97
CA ARG A 2 -42.28 -59.62 2.66
C ARG A 2 -41.95 -59.50 1.17
N ALA A 3 -42.95 -59.35 0.30
CA ALA A 3 -42.78 -59.26 -1.15
C ALA A 3 -42.68 -57.81 -1.69
N PHE A 4 -42.78 -56.78 -0.83
CA PHE A 4 -42.70 -55.38 -1.25
C PHE A 4 -41.24 -54.87 -1.30
N PHE A 5 -40.39 -55.31 -0.38
CA PHE A 5 -38.98 -54.90 -0.33
C PHE A 5 -38.05 -55.67 -1.28
N GLY A 6 -38.53 -56.74 -1.93
CA GLY A 6 -37.74 -57.56 -2.86
C GLY A 6 -37.52 -56.94 -4.25
N ARG A 7 -38.28 -55.90 -4.63
CA ARG A 7 -38.20 -55.26 -5.96
C ARG A 7 -37.34 -53.98 -6.00
N LEU A 8 -36.91 -53.48 -4.84
CA LEU A 8 -36.09 -52.26 -4.77
C LEU A 8 -34.58 -52.55 -4.92
N LYS A 9 -34.14 -53.79 -4.68
CA LYS A 9 -32.72 -54.15 -4.58
C LYS A 9 -32.00 -54.32 -5.93
N ASN A 10 -32.74 -54.50 -7.04
CA ASN A 10 -32.15 -54.89 -8.34
C ASN A 10 -32.30 -53.85 -9.47
N LYS A 11 -32.62 -52.58 -9.16
CA LYS A 11 -32.64 -51.47 -10.16
C LYS A 11 -31.62 -50.37 -9.88
N LEU A 12 -30.68 -50.61 -8.97
CA LEU A 12 -29.52 -49.73 -8.80
C LEU A 12 -28.42 -50.21 -9.74
N ASP A 13 -28.32 -49.54 -10.88
CA ASP A 13 -27.29 -49.78 -11.88
C ASP A 13 -25.93 -49.38 -11.30
N TYR A 14 -25.07 -50.36 -11.01
CA TYR A 14 -23.75 -50.15 -10.39
C TYR A 14 -22.88 -49.16 -11.16
N LYS A 15 -23.07 -49.05 -12.49
CA LYS A 15 -22.38 -48.05 -13.32
C LYS A 15 -22.77 -46.62 -12.94
N LYS A 16 -24.05 -46.39 -12.62
CA LYS A 16 -24.54 -45.07 -12.18
C LYS A 16 -24.03 -44.73 -10.78
N ILE A 17 -23.95 -45.71 -9.88
CA ILE A 17 -23.37 -45.52 -8.54
C ILE A 17 -21.89 -45.15 -8.64
N GLY A 18 -21.12 -45.87 -9.46
CA GLY A 18 -19.70 -45.55 -9.68
C GLY A 18 -19.49 -44.15 -10.25
N LEU A 19 -20.30 -43.74 -11.23
CA LEU A 19 -20.23 -42.40 -11.81
C LEU A 19 -20.57 -41.31 -10.78
N ILE A 20 -21.59 -41.51 -9.94
CA ILE A 20 -21.93 -40.60 -8.85
C ILE A 20 -20.79 -40.52 -7.83
N ALA A 21 -20.18 -41.65 -7.46
CA ALA A 21 -19.06 -41.67 -6.53
C ALA A 21 -17.86 -40.86 -7.07
N VAL A 22 -17.50 -41.05 -8.34
CA VAL A 22 -16.43 -40.27 -8.99
C VAL A 22 -16.77 -38.78 -9.02
N ALA A 23 -18.02 -38.42 -9.35
CA ALA A 23 -18.46 -37.02 -9.36
C ALA A 23 -18.36 -36.37 -7.98
N VAL A 24 -18.74 -37.08 -6.91
CA VAL A 24 -18.62 -36.60 -5.53
C VAL A 24 -17.15 -36.41 -5.15
N ILE A 25 -16.28 -37.36 -5.46
CA ILE A 25 -14.84 -37.24 -5.19
C ILE A 25 -14.26 -36.03 -5.93
N MET A 26 -14.59 -35.87 -7.21
CA MET A 26 -14.13 -34.74 -8.02
C MET A 26 -14.62 -33.41 -7.45
N PHE A 27 -15.88 -33.34 -7.01
CA PHE A 27 -16.42 -32.16 -6.36
C PHE A 27 -15.65 -31.79 -5.09
N LEU A 28 -15.36 -32.77 -4.22
CA LEU A 28 -14.59 -32.54 -3.00
C LEU A 28 -13.16 -32.06 -3.30
N LEU A 29 -12.50 -32.64 -4.32
CA LEU A 29 -11.16 -32.23 -4.73
C LEU A 29 -11.12 -30.80 -5.26
N VAL A 30 -12.09 -30.42 -6.10
CA VAL A 30 -12.19 -29.04 -6.61
C VAL A 30 -12.46 -28.07 -5.48
N MET A 31 -13.30 -28.44 -4.51
CA MET A 31 -13.58 -27.62 -3.33
C MET A 31 -12.32 -27.39 -2.47
N ASP A 32 -11.57 -28.45 -2.16
CA ASP A 32 -10.32 -28.36 -1.38
C ASP A 32 -9.25 -27.56 -2.14
N LEU A 33 -9.07 -27.83 -3.44
CA LEU A 33 -8.13 -27.10 -4.28
C LEU A 33 -8.47 -25.60 -4.33
N ASN A 34 -9.74 -25.26 -4.53
CA ASN A 34 -10.18 -23.86 -4.56
C ASN A 34 -9.93 -23.16 -3.22
N SER A 35 -10.19 -23.84 -2.10
CA SER A 35 -9.89 -23.30 -0.77
C SER A 35 -8.39 -23.01 -0.61
N ARG A 36 -7.53 -23.95 -1.01
CA ARG A 36 -6.07 -23.80 -0.92
C ARG A 36 -5.55 -22.68 -1.82
N LEU A 37 -6.07 -22.57 -3.04
CA LEU A 37 -5.68 -21.52 -3.98
C LEU A 37 -6.08 -20.12 -3.46
N ASN A 38 -7.27 -20.00 -2.89
CA ASN A 38 -7.72 -18.75 -2.28
C ASN A 38 -6.85 -18.35 -1.09
N GLU A 39 -6.53 -19.32 -0.22
CA GLU A 39 -5.63 -19.06 0.90
C GLU A 39 -4.22 -18.68 0.45
N LEU A 40 -3.66 -19.40 -0.53
CA LEU A 40 -2.36 -19.11 -1.11
C LEU A 40 -2.33 -17.72 -1.74
N SER A 41 -3.35 -17.37 -2.53
CA SER A 41 -3.47 -16.06 -3.17
C SER A 41 -3.53 -14.93 -2.13
N ARG A 42 -4.32 -15.12 -1.06
CA ARG A 42 -4.40 -14.17 0.05
C ARG A 42 -3.05 -14.01 0.74
N LEU A 43 -2.38 -15.11 1.09
CA LEU A 43 -1.08 -15.09 1.77
C LEU A 43 0.02 -14.47 0.90
N SER A 44 0.04 -14.79 -0.40
CA SER A 44 0.98 -14.17 -1.36
C SER A 44 0.78 -12.67 -1.43
N THR A 45 -0.48 -12.22 -1.55
CA THR A 45 -0.80 -10.79 -1.59
C THR A 45 -0.35 -10.08 -0.32
N GLN A 46 -0.60 -10.66 0.86
CA GLN A 46 -0.14 -10.11 2.14
C GLN A 46 1.39 -10.04 2.22
N ARG A 47 2.07 -11.10 1.78
CA ARG A 47 3.54 -11.15 1.72
C ARG A 47 4.10 -10.05 0.82
N ASP A 48 3.53 -9.87 -0.37
CA ASP A 48 4.03 -8.91 -1.35
C ASP A 48 3.77 -7.46 -0.92
N GLN A 49 2.65 -7.21 -0.23
CA GLN A 49 2.39 -5.94 0.45
C GLN A 49 3.44 -5.65 1.53
N ALA A 50 3.71 -6.62 2.41
CA ALA A 50 4.72 -6.48 3.45
C ALA A 50 6.12 -6.26 2.87
N ALA A 51 6.50 -6.99 1.82
CA ALA A 51 7.78 -6.83 1.13
C ALA A 51 7.92 -5.43 0.52
N THR A 52 6.85 -4.88 -0.05
CA THR A 52 6.83 -3.51 -0.59
C THR A 52 7.06 -2.48 0.50
N VAL A 53 6.41 -2.64 1.66
CA VAL A 53 6.60 -1.77 2.83
C VAL A 53 8.06 -1.82 3.29
N VAL A 54 8.62 -3.00 3.49
CA VAL A 54 10.03 -3.17 3.89
C VAL A 54 10.98 -2.50 2.91
N ALA A 55 10.81 -2.72 1.60
CA ALA A 55 11.66 -2.11 0.58
C ALA A 55 11.58 -0.57 0.57
N ASN A 56 10.40 0.00 0.87
CA ASN A 56 10.26 1.45 1.04
C ASN A 56 11.02 1.93 2.28
N LEU A 57 10.88 1.24 3.42
CA LEU A 57 11.57 1.59 4.66
C LEU A 57 13.08 1.51 4.52
N GLU A 58 13.61 0.47 3.87
CA GLU A 58 15.06 0.32 3.63
C GLU A 58 15.60 1.45 2.76
N ARG A 59 14.86 1.86 1.72
CA ARG A 59 15.23 3.03 0.90
C ARG A 59 15.27 4.31 1.72
N THR A 60 14.23 4.56 2.53
CA THR A 60 14.19 5.74 3.40
C THR A 60 15.33 5.72 4.41
N LEU A 61 15.60 4.57 5.03
CA LEU A 61 16.69 4.39 5.97
C LEU A 61 18.05 4.65 5.32
N GLY A 62 18.28 4.17 4.09
CA GLY A 62 19.50 4.44 3.35
C GLY A 62 19.74 5.94 3.13
N VAL A 63 18.71 6.68 2.68
CA VAL A 63 18.79 8.13 2.50
C VAL A 63 19.07 8.84 3.85
N LEU A 64 18.38 8.42 4.91
CA LEU A 64 18.53 9.02 6.22
C LEU A 64 19.93 8.76 6.81
N MET A 65 20.48 7.55 6.61
CA MET A 65 21.85 7.24 7.00
C MET A 65 22.85 8.13 6.26
N THR A 66 22.69 8.33 4.95
CA THR A 66 23.54 9.26 4.19
C THR A 66 23.47 10.68 4.74
N GLN A 67 22.27 11.17 5.09
CA GLN A 67 22.11 12.50 5.69
C GLN A 67 22.78 12.61 7.07
N VAL A 68 22.65 11.58 7.90
CA VAL A 68 23.31 11.54 9.21
C VAL A 68 24.82 11.57 9.08
N GLU A 69 25.39 10.78 8.16
CA GLU A 69 26.84 10.77 7.93
C GLU A 69 27.34 12.10 7.36
N TYR A 70 26.60 12.71 6.42
CA TYR A 70 26.92 14.06 5.95
C TYR A 70 26.88 15.08 7.10
N SER A 71 25.86 15.04 7.95
CA SER A 71 25.71 15.94 9.10
C SER A 71 26.85 15.83 10.12
N ARG A 72 27.57 14.70 10.14
CA ARG A 72 28.77 14.48 10.98
C ARG A 72 30.07 14.93 10.33
N SER A 73 30.04 15.27 9.04
CA SER A 73 31.23 15.65 8.29
C SER A 73 31.61 17.11 8.51
N GLU A 74 32.89 17.44 8.26
CA GLU A 74 33.37 18.83 8.29
C GLU A 74 32.66 19.72 7.26
N GLY A 75 32.27 19.16 6.11
CA GLY A 75 31.54 19.89 5.08
C GLY A 75 30.19 20.43 5.56
N ALA A 76 29.47 19.66 6.39
CA ALA A 76 28.22 20.14 7.00
C ALA A 76 28.46 21.25 8.03
N VAL A 77 29.56 21.18 8.79
CA VAL A 77 29.96 22.27 9.71
C VAL A 77 30.30 23.53 8.93
N GLU A 78 31.03 23.40 7.83
CA GLU A 78 31.39 24.51 6.94
C GLU A 78 30.15 25.14 6.29
N GLU A 79 29.23 24.33 5.74
CA GLU A 79 27.97 24.81 5.17
C GLU A 79 27.17 25.60 6.20
N TRP A 80 27.01 25.08 7.42
CA TRP A 80 26.34 25.79 8.50
C TRP A 80 27.08 27.08 8.86
N ALA A 81 28.40 27.05 8.95
CA ALA A 81 29.22 28.20 9.33
C ALA A 81 29.01 29.36 8.34
N TYR A 82 28.95 29.10 7.04
CA TYR A 82 28.70 30.11 6.02
C TYR A 82 27.23 30.55 5.93
N SER A 83 26.29 29.61 6.00
CA SER A 83 24.87 29.89 5.79
C SER A 83 24.21 30.53 7.02
N ASP A 84 24.25 29.85 8.15
CA ASP A 84 23.56 30.24 9.38
C ASP A 84 24.50 30.95 10.37
N GLY A 85 25.72 30.46 10.51
CA GLY A 85 26.73 31.01 11.42
C GLY A 85 27.30 32.36 10.98
N LYS A 86 27.14 32.74 9.71
CA LYS A 86 27.69 33.96 9.08
C LYS A 86 29.20 34.12 9.32
N MET A 87 29.91 33.01 9.49
CA MET A 87 31.35 32.94 9.65
C MET A 87 32.03 33.00 8.28
N VAL A 88 33.23 33.58 8.25
CA VAL A 88 34.04 33.71 7.03
C VAL A 88 35.50 33.39 7.35
N ARG A 89 36.23 32.83 6.39
CA ARG A 89 37.67 32.58 6.52
C ARG A 89 38.46 33.89 6.36
N PRO A 90 39.72 33.93 6.83
CA PRO A 90 40.59 35.08 6.58
C PRO A 90 40.72 35.37 5.08
N GLY A 91 40.38 36.60 4.68
CA GLY A 91 40.41 37.05 3.28
C GLY A 91 39.06 36.99 2.56
N GLU A 92 38.03 36.40 3.15
CA GLU A 92 36.67 36.39 2.61
C GLU A 92 35.86 37.59 3.12
N GLN A 93 34.93 38.08 2.28
CA GLN A 93 34.04 39.19 2.63
C GLN A 93 32.58 38.70 2.63
N LEU A 94 31.95 38.77 3.79
CA LEU A 94 30.52 38.44 3.93
C LEU A 94 29.68 39.51 3.23
N VAL A 95 28.94 39.12 2.18
CA VAL A 95 27.98 39.99 1.49
C VAL A 95 26.58 39.52 1.81
N ILE A 96 25.77 40.41 2.41
CA ILE A 96 24.35 40.17 2.65
C ILE A 96 23.57 41.02 1.64
N PRO A 97 22.94 40.41 0.62
CA PRO A 97 22.14 41.15 -0.34
C PRO A 97 20.95 41.81 0.38
N LEU A 98 20.89 43.14 0.34
CA LEU A 98 19.70 43.87 0.73
C LEU A 98 18.85 44.09 -0.51
N ALA A 99 17.56 43.80 -0.41
CA ALA A 99 16.63 44.14 -1.48
C ALA A 99 16.60 45.67 -1.64
N PRO A 100 16.71 46.21 -2.87
CA PRO A 100 16.69 47.65 -3.10
C PRO A 100 15.33 48.26 -2.66
N PRO A 101 15.30 49.51 -2.17
CA PRO A 101 14.06 50.16 -1.78
C PRO A 101 13.08 50.17 -2.95
N GLY A 102 11.86 49.66 -2.73
CA GLY A 102 10.83 49.55 -3.77
C GLY A 102 10.68 48.16 -4.41
N THR A 103 11.42 47.14 -3.97
CA THR A 103 11.08 45.74 -4.30
C THR A 103 9.68 45.42 -3.79
N THR A 104 8.77 45.11 -4.71
CA THR A 104 7.49 44.48 -4.39
C THR A 104 7.76 43.18 -3.63
N PRO A 105 7.14 42.97 -2.45
CA PRO A 105 7.18 41.68 -1.79
C PRO A 105 6.73 40.60 -2.76
N GLN A 106 7.44 39.48 -2.78
CA GLN A 106 7.02 38.33 -3.56
C GLN A 106 5.61 37.94 -3.09
N PRO A 107 4.62 37.78 -3.99
CA PRO A 107 3.26 37.44 -3.58
C PRO A 107 3.31 36.16 -2.76
N VAL A 108 2.86 36.24 -1.50
CA VAL A 108 2.64 35.04 -0.70
C VAL A 108 1.52 34.28 -1.40
N LEU A 109 1.89 33.20 -2.10
CA LEU A 109 0.91 32.27 -2.65
C LEU A 109 0.17 31.68 -1.45
N ALA A 110 -1.06 32.13 -1.22
CA ALA A 110 -1.94 31.48 -0.26
C ALA A 110 -2.03 30.00 -0.68
N PRO A 111 -1.85 29.04 0.25
CA PRO A 111 -1.99 27.64 -0.09
C PRO A 111 -3.36 27.43 -0.73
N THR A 112 -3.38 26.81 -1.92
CA THR A 112 -4.62 26.40 -2.57
C THR A 112 -5.43 25.63 -1.53
N PRO A 113 -6.69 26.00 -1.27
CA PRO A 113 -7.49 25.29 -0.29
C PRO A 113 -7.57 23.83 -0.70
N THR A 114 -7.02 22.95 0.12
CA THR A 114 -7.18 21.51 -0.06
C THR A 114 -8.66 21.22 0.06
N LEU A 115 -9.30 20.86 -1.06
CA LEU A 115 -10.68 20.42 -1.05
C LEU A 115 -10.78 19.25 -0.07
N ALA A 116 -11.70 19.33 0.89
CA ALA A 116 -11.96 18.22 1.79
C ALA A 116 -12.29 16.99 0.94
N GLN A 117 -11.51 15.92 1.12
CA GLN A 117 -11.72 14.68 0.40
C GLN A 117 -13.03 14.06 0.89
N VAL A 118 -14.11 14.30 0.14
CA VAL A 118 -15.41 13.68 0.39
C VAL A 118 -15.27 12.19 0.14
N GLN A 119 -15.64 11.38 1.14
CA GLN A 119 -15.57 9.93 1.02
C GLN A 119 -16.71 9.42 0.14
N ASN A 120 -16.49 8.35 -0.62
CA ASN A 120 -17.48 7.82 -1.59
C ASN A 120 -18.87 7.59 -0.99
N TRP A 121 -18.97 7.19 0.28
CA TRP A 121 -20.25 6.95 0.96
C TRP A 121 -21.06 8.23 1.21
N GLU A 122 -20.40 9.37 1.44
CA GLU A 122 -21.06 10.68 1.62
C GLU A 122 -21.71 11.13 0.31
N ILE A 123 -21.03 10.86 -0.82
CA ILE A 123 -21.56 11.09 -2.18
C ILE A 123 -22.82 10.24 -2.41
N TRP A 124 -22.77 8.96 -2.07
CA TRP A 124 -23.92 8.06 -2.21
C TRP A 124 -25.10 8.49 -1.35
N MET A 125 -24.86 8.90 -0.10
CA MET A 125 -25.95 9.39 0.75
C MET A 125 -26.57 10.68 0.21
N ALA A 126 -25.78 11.63 -0.28
CA ALA A 126 -26.30 12.86 -0.88
C ALA A 126 -27.20 12.56 -2.10
N LEU A 127 -26.76 11.65 -2.98
CA LEU A 127 -27.54 11.21 -4.14
C LEU A 127 -28.87 10.52 -3.75
N ILE A 128 -28.89 9.73 -2.66
CA ILE A 128 -30.08 9.00 -2.22
C ILE A 128 -31.06 9.92 -1.47
N LEU A 129 -30.56 10.85 -0.65
CA LEU A 129 -31.36 11.68 0.25
C LEU A 129 -31.76 13.03 -0.36
N GLY A 130 -31.26 13.36 -1.55
CA GLY A 130 -31.70 14.51 -2.35
C GLY A 130 -31.40 15.88 -1.70
N LYS A 131 -30.32 15.98 -0.93
CA LYS A 131 -29.77 17.26 -0.47
C LYS A 131 -28.46 17.56 -1.16
#